data_AF-T0ZA21-F1
#
_entry.id   AF-T0ZA21-F1
#
_cell.length_a   1.000
_cell.length_b   1.000
_cell.length_c   1.000
_cell.angle_alpha   90.00
_cell.angle_beta   90.00
_cell.angle_gamma   90.00
#
_symmetry.space_group_name_H-M   'P 1'
#
loop_
_entity.id
_entity.type
_entity.pdbx_description
1 polymer ?
#
loop_
_entity_poly.entity_id
_entity_poly.type
_entity_poly.pdbx_seq_one_letter_code
_entity_poly.pdbx_strand_id
1 'polypeptide(L)' 'MAETRKEKDSLGFVEVPASAYYGAQTVRAVANYPI' A
#
# COMPACT_ATOMS: atom_id res chain seq x y z
N MET A 1 11.93 -7.76 -9.07
CA MET A 1 10.79 -7.64 -8.14
C MET A 1 10.86 -6.26 -7.53
N ALA A 2 9.77 -5.49 -7.51
CA ALA A 2 9.77 -4.18 -6.87
C ALA A 2 9.95 -4.36 -5.37
N GLU A 3 10.84 -3.59 -4.74
CA GLU A 3 11.00 -3.59 -3.29
C GLU A 3 9.72 -3.07 -2.63
N THR A 4 9.28 -3.71 -1.55
CA THR A 4 8.10 -3.31 -0.78
C THR A 4 8.47 -3.07 0.68
N ARG A 5 7.72 -2.17 1.32
CA ARG A 5 7.75 -1.94 2.76
C ARG A 5 6.41 -2.31 3.37
N LYS A 6 6.41 -2.82 4.60
CA LYS A 6 5.16 -3.10 5.33
C LYS A 6 4.69 -1.85 6.06
N GLU A 7 3.44 -1.47 5.83
CA GLU A 7 2.76 -0.43 6.58
C GLU A 7 1.53 -0.97 7.29
N LYS A 8 1.11 -0.30 8.37
CA LYS A 8 -0.05 -0.67 9.18
C LYS A 8 -1.10 0.43 9.12
N ASP A 9 -2.35 0.04 8.88
CA ASP A 9 -3.53 0.87 9.12
C ASP A 9 -4.49 0.18 10.09
N SER A 10 -5.70 0.73 10.26
CA SER A 10 -6.73 0.14 11.14
C SER A 10 -7.24 -1.22 10.68
N LEU A 11 -6.98 -1.61 9.42
CA LEU A 11 -7.38 -2.90 8.83
C LEU A 11 -6.22 -3.92 8.84
N GLY A 12 -5.05 -3.57 9.37
CA GLY A 12 -3.91 -4.46 9.51
C GLY A 12 -2.70 -4.03 8.69
N PHE A 13 -1.84 -4.98 8.35
CA PHE A 13 -0.63 -4.73 7.57
C PHE A 13 -0.88 -4.87 6.07
N VAL A 14 -0.21 -4.02 5.28
CA VAL A 14 -0.24 -4.06 3.81
C VAL A 14 1.15 -3.75 3.25
N GLU A 15 1.43 -4.27 2.06
CA GLU A 15 2.68 -4.00 1.35
C GLU A 15 2.52 -2.77 0.45
N VAL A 16 3.44 -1.82 0.62
CA VAL A 16 3.51 -0.58 -0.14
C VAL A 16 4.81 -0.59 -0.94
N PRO A 17 4.84 -0.22 -2.23
CA PRO A 17 6.08 -0.12 -2.98
C PRO A 17 7.07 0.83 -2.28
N ALA A 18 8.32 0.41 -2.12
CA ALA A 18 9.33 1.16 -1.37
C ALA A 18 9.57 2.56 -1.98
N SER A 19 9.43 2.70 -3.30
CA SER A 19 9.56 3.95 -4.03
C SER A 19 8.32 4.85 -4.01
N ALA A 20 7.17 4.36 -3.51
CA ALA A 20 5.94 5.14 -3.47
C ALA A 20 5.95 6.13 -2.30
N TYR A 21 5.59 7.38 -2.58
CA TYR A 21 5.40 8.43 -1.56
C TYR A 21 4.06 8.30 -0.80
N TYR A 22 3.13 7.49 -1.31
CA TYR A 22 1.86 7.19 -0.62
C TYR A 22 2.04 6.03 0.37
N GLY A 23 1.05 5.84 1.27
CA GLY A 23 1.07 4.81 2.30
C GLY A 23 -0.05 3.77 2.24
N ALA A 24 -0.31 3.11 3.37
CA ALA A 24 -1.24 1.99 3.49
C ALA A 24 -2.67 2.26 2.97
N GLN A 25 -3.27 3.39 3.32
CA GLN A 25 -4.65 3.69 2.89
C GLN A 25 -4.74 3.90 1.37
N THR A 26 -3.77 4.57 0.78
CA THR A 26 -3.73 4.81 -0.66
C THR A 26 -3.47 3.53 -1.43
N VAL A 27 -2.57 2.65 -0.96
CA VAL A 27 -2.34 1.37 -1.65
C VAL A 27 -3.60 0.49 -1.63
N ARG A 28 -4.38 0.54 -0.55
CA ARG A 28 -5.70 -0.10 -0.51
C ARG A 28 -6.69 0.53 -1.48
N ALA A 29 -6.71 1.85 -1.60
CA ALA A 29 -7.58 2.53 -2.56
C ALA A 29 -7.25 2.11 -4.01
N VAL A 30 -5.96 2.02 -4.36
CA VAL A 30 -5.50 1.51 -5.66
C VAL A 30 -5.97 0.07 -5.90
N ALA A 31 -5.88 -0.79 -4.89
CA ALA A 31 -6.32 -2.19 -4.99
C ALA A 31 -7.85 -2.34 -5.05
N ASN A 32 -8.60 -1.49 -4.34
CA ASN A 32 -10.05 -1.56 -4.22
C ASN A 32 -10.79 -0.90 -5.39
N TYR A 33 -10.19 0.09 -6.04
CA TYR A 33 -10.83 0.86 -7.12
C TYR A 33 -10.01 0.85 -8.43
N PRO A 34 -9.79 -0.33 -9.06
CA PRO A 34 -9.11 -0.44 -10.35
C PRO A 34 -10.11 -0.19 -11.49
N ILE A 35 -10.41 1.08 -11.75
CA ILE A 35 -11.25 1.53 -12.87
C ILE A 35 -10.37 2.07 -13.99
#